data_AF-A0A101MS74-F1
#
_entry.id   AF-A0A101MS74-F1
#
_cell.length_a   1.000
_cell.length_b   1.000
_cell.length_c   1.000
_cell.angle_alpha   90.00
_cell.angle_beta   90.00
_cell.angle_gamma   90.00
#
_symmetry.space_group_name_H-M   'P 1'
#
loop_
_entity.id
_entity.type
_entity.pdbx_description
1 polymer ?
#
loop_
_entity_poly.entity_id
_entity_poly.type
_entity_poly.pdbx_seq_one_letter_code
_entity_poly.pdbx_strand_id
1 'polypeptide(L)'
;MYKTSLSSNPLKLLLLSRVTHTRPLTTMAPNPSASTRQPLKLLMLHGYTQSGSLFHAKSRALTKSIQKAFPLHEVSAIYPTAPIRLLPSDIPGYEPSSDGNPDNEIESYGWGR
;
A
#
# COMPACT_ATOMS: atom_id res chain seq x y z
N MET A 1 13.63 -1.09 48.82
CA MET A 1 13.91 0.30 49.24
C MET A 1 13.42 1.24 48.14
N TYR A 2 12.26 1.84 48.34
CA TYR A 2 11.70 2.88 47.48
C TYR A 2 11.57 4.13 48.35
N LYS A 3 12.13 5.26 47.90
CA LYS A 3 11.63 6.58 48.23
C LYS A 3 12.16 7.61 47.24
N THR A 4 11.18 8.14 46.52
CA THR A 4 11.15 9.27 45.60
C THR A 4 11.53 10.58 46.29
N SER A 5 12.34 11.40 45.60
CA SER A 5 12.66 12.77 46.02
C SER A 5 11.72 13.76 45.35
N LEU A 6 11.11 14.61 46.16
CA LEU A 6 10.25 15.74 45.79
C LEU A 6 11.11 16.94 45.38
N SER A 7 10.66 17.69 44.36
CA SER A 7 10.97 19.12 44.31
C SER A 7 9.80 19.90 43.72
N SER A 8 9.29 20.79 44.57
CA SER A 8 8.21 21.76 44.37
C SER A 8 8.79 23.04 43.77
N ASN A 9 8.08 23.68 42.83
CA ASN A 9 7.68 25.11 42.91
C ASN A 9 7.08 25.68 41.60
N PRO A 10 6.38 26.85 41.68
CA PRO A 10 4.97 26.94 41.30
C PRO A 10 4.66 27.70 39.99
N LEU A 11 3.36 27.67 39.67
CA LEU A 11 2.66 28.45 38.66
C LEU A 11 3.01 29.94 38.68
N LYS A 12 3.31 30.49 37.50
CA LYS A 12 3.25 31.94 37.23
C LYS A 12 2.38 32.17 35.99
N LEU A 13 1.14 32.56 36.25
CA LEU A 13 0.23 33.21 35.31
C LEU A 13 0.74 34.64 35.10
N LEU A 14 0.91 35.08 33.86
CA LEU A 14 0.53 36.44 33.41
C LEU A 14 0.71 36.61 31.90
N LEU A 15 -0.14 37.49 31.40
CA LEU A 15 -0.66 37.66 30.06
C LEU A 15 -0.03 38.89 29.37
N LEU A 16 -0.04 38.89 28.02
CA LEU A 16 0.14 40.03 27.09
C LEU A 16 1.60 40.53 26.93
N SER A 17 2.17 40.82 25.75
CA SER A 17 1.61 41.36 24.50
C SER A 17 2.61 41.20 23.32
N ARG A 18 2.06 41.00 22.11
CA ARG A 18 2.47 41.53 20.78
C ARG A 18 3.97 41.63 20.41
N VAL A 19 4.36 40.88 19.37
CA VAL A 19 5.12 41.43 18.22
C VAL A 19 4.64 40.72 16.95
N THR A 20 4.10 41.46 16.00
CA THR A 20 3.94 41.01 14.61
C THR A 20 5.31 41.04 13.94
N HIS A 21 5.85 39.88 13.61
CA HIS A 21 6.96 39.77 12.66
C HIS A 21 6.46 39.03 11.42
N THR A 22 6.54 39.72 10.29
CA THR A 22 6.30 39.20 8.96
C THR A 22 7.23 38.03 8.70
N ARG A 23 6.69 36.84 8.40
CA ARG A 23 7.51 35.76 7.82
C ARG A 23 8.01 36.27 6.47
N PRO A 24 9.33 36.27 6.19
CA PRO A 24 9.79 36.42 4.82
C PRO A 24 9.17 35.28 4.02
N LEU A 25 8.59 35.61 2.87
CA LEU A 25 8.15 34.64 1.89
C LEU A 25 9.41 33.97 1.35
N THR A 26 9.84 32.87 1.96
CA THR A 26 10.85 32.00 1.37
C THR A 26 10.23 31.39 0.12
N THR A 27 10.43 32.06 -1.01
CA THR A 27 10.32 31.48 -2.34
C THR A 27 11.21 30.24 -2.35
N MET A 28 10.59 29.08 -2.24
CA MET A 28 11.24 27.80 -2.48
C MET A 28 11.70 27.80 -3.94
N ALA A 29 13.01 27.82 -4.16
CA ALA A 29 13.56 27.52 -5.49
C ALA A 29 13.03 26.15 -5.94
N PRO A 30 12.57 25.99 -7.19
CA PRO A 30 12.12 24.71 -7.69
C PRO A 30 13.26 23.70 -7.54
N ASN A 31 13.00 22.64 -6.80
CA ASN A 31 13.94 21.55 -6.58
C ASN A 31 14.32 20.93 -7.95
N PRO A 32 15.58 21.03 -8.42
CA PRO A 32 15.99 20.53 -9.73
C PRO A 32 15.99 19.00 -9.83
N SER A 33 15.71 18.29 -8.72
CA SER A 33 15.58 16.83 -8.69
C SER A 33 14.16 16.32 -9.00
N ALA A 34 13.19 17.20 -9.23
CA ALA A 34 11.91 16.83 -9.86
C ALA A 34 12.08 16.61 -11.37
N SER A 35 13.03 15.75 -11.75
CA SER A 35 12.99 15.08 -13.04
C SER A 35 11.64 14.36 -13.10
N THR A 36 10.78 14.80 -14.02
CA THR A 36 9.49 14.15 -14.29
C THR A 36 9.78 12.77 -14.83
N ARG A 37 9.91 11.79 -13.92
CA ARG A 37 10.13 10.39 -14.27
C ARG A 37 9.00 9.94 -15.18
N GLN A 38 9.34 9.31 -16.29
CA GLN A 38 8.32 8.88 -17.25
C GLN A 38 7.48 7.76 -16.61
N PRO A 39 6.14 7.86 -16.58
CA PRO A 39 5.30 6.82 -16.00
C PRO A 39 5.48 5.48 -16.73
N LEU A 40 5.66 4.40 -15.97
CA LEU A 40 5.65 3.02 -16.48
C LEU A 40 4.54 2.23 -15.78
N LYS A 41 3.48 1.91 -16.52
CA LYS A 41 2.31 1.20 -15.99
C LYS A 41 2.38 -0.27 -16.37
N LEU A 42 2.39 -1.15 -15.38
CA LEU A 42 2.41 -2.59 -15.56
C LEU A 42 1.01 -3.16 -15.37
N LEU A 43 0.55 -3.95 -16.34
CA LEU A 43 -0.65 -4.77 -16.22
C LEU A 43 -0.25 -6.17 -15.75
N MET A 44 -0.72 -6.56 -14.57
CA MET A 44 -0.30 -7.78 -13.87
C MET A 44 -1.46 -8.78 -13.86
N LEU A 45 -1.48 -9.69 -14.83
CA LEU A 45 -2.53 -10.69 -14.99
C LEU A 45 -2.22 -11.94 -14.15
N HIS A 46 -3.17 -12.34 -13.30
CA HIS A 46 -3.05 -13.54 -12.47
C HIS A 46 -3.36 -14.83 -13.26
N GLY A 47 -2.94 -15.99 -12.73
CA GLY A 47 -3.21 -17.31 -13.31
C GLY A 47 -4.60 -17.86 -12.98
N TYR A 48 -4.92 -19.06 -13.49
CA TYR A 48 -6.15 -19.80 -13.17
C TYR A 48 -6.27 -20.05 -11.66
N THR A 49 -7.50 -20.09 -11.14
CA THR A 49 -7.82 -20.22 -9.70
C THR A 49 -7.14 -19.19 -8.78
N GLN A 50 -6.91 -17.98 -9.28
CA GLN A 50 -6.35 -16.88 -8.49
C GLN A 50 -7.23 -15.63 -8.61
N SER A 51 -6.91 -14.62 -7.82
CA SER A 51 -7.48 -13.27 -7.90
C SER A 51 -6.37 -12.22 -8.01
N GLY A 52 -6.72 -11.00 -8.41
CA GLY A 52 -5.77 -9.89 -8.52
C GLY A 52 -5.11 -9.54 -7.18
N SER A 53 -5.88 -9.60 -6.08
CA SER A 53 -5.38 -9.37 -4.72
C SER A 53 -4.35 -10.43 -4.29
N LEU A 54 -4.65 -11.71 -4.54
CA LEU A 54 -3.75 -12.82 -4.24
C LEU A 54 -2.46 -12.73 -5.06
N PHE A 55 -2.57 -12.41 -6.35
CA PHE A 55 -1.41 -12.25 -7.21
C PHE A 55 -0.55 -11.05 -6.80
N HIS A 56 -1.17 -9.91 -6.46
CA HIS A 56 -0.47 -8.74 -5.93
C HIS A 56 0.34 -9.06 -4.68
N ALA A 57 -0.22 -9.83 -3.74
CA ALA A 57 0.49 -10.27 -2.54
C ALA A 57 1.72 -11.13 -2.91
N LYS A 58 1.57 -12.06 -3.86
CA LYS A 58 2.64 -12.96 -4.32
C LYS A 58 3.73 -12.25 -5.13
N SER A 59 3.40 -11.17 -5.85
CA SER A 59 4.30 -10.47 -6.77
C SER A 59 4.99 -9.22 -6.19
N ARG A 60 4.86 -8.95 -4.88
CA ARG A 60 5.44 -7.74 -4.24
C ARG A 60 6.94 -7.62 -4.47
N ALA A 61 7.69 -8.70 -4.30
CA ALA A 61 9.14 -8.71 -4.49
C ALA A 61 9.52 -8.42 -5.94
N LEU A 62 8.80 -9.03 -6.90
CA LEU A 62 8.99 -8.79 -8.33
C LEU A 62 8.78 -7.31 -8.68
N THR A 63 7.67 -6.71 -8.22
CA THR A 63 7.38 -5.29 -8.48
C THR A 63 8.47 -4.38 -7.94
N LYS A 64 9.00 -4.67 -6.74
CA LYS A 64 10.13 -3.94 -6.16
C LYS A 64 11.42 -4.09 -6.97
N SER A 65 11.70 -5.29 -7.48
CA SER A 65 12.87 -5.52 -8.35
C SER A 65 12.74 -4.74 -9.67
N ILE A 66 11.56 -4.71 -10.27
CA ILE A 66 11.29 -3.91 -11.49
C ILE A 66 11.47 -2.42 -11.20
N GLN A 67 10.91 -1.90 -10.10
CA GLN A 67 11.12 -0.51 -9.66
C GLN A 67 12.60 -0.14 -9.56
N LYS A 68 13.44 -1.04 -9.05
CA LYS A 68 14.89 -0.83 -8.96
C LYS A 68 15.59 -0.88 -10.32
N ALA A 69 15.11 -1.73 -11.23
CA ALA A 69 15.68 -1.88 -12.57
C ALA A 69 15.40 -0.69 -13.49
N PHE A 70 14.32 0.07 -13.25
CA PHE A 70 13.91 1.22 -14.05
C PHE A 70 13.94 2.54 -13.25
N PRO A 71 15.12 3.03 -12.81
CA PRO A 71 15.23 4.18 -11.91
C PRO A 71 14.79 5.52 -12.52
N LEU A 72 14.74 5.61 -13.86
CA LEU A 72 14.28 6.80 -14.59
C LEU A 72 12.76 6.85 -14.77
N HIS A 73 12.05 5.78 -14.38
CA HIS A 73 10.61 5.66 -14.54
C HIS A 73 9.89 5.70 -13.19
N GLU A 74 8.66 6.18 -13.21
CA GLU A 74 7.72 6.01 -12.11
C GLU A 74 6.89 4.75 -12.36
N VAL A 75 7.29 3.63 -11.74
CA VAL A 75 6.66 2.33 -11.97
C VAL A 75 5.44 2.14 -11.08
N SER A 76 4.29 1.91 -11.71
CA SER A 76 3.03 1.52 -11.06
C SER A 76 2.52 0.19 -11.64
N ALA A 77 1.79 -0.59 -10.84
CA ALA A 77 1.28 -1.89 -11.25
C ALA A 77 -0.23 -2.01 -10.94
N ILE A 78 -0.98 -2.57 -11.88
CA ILE A 78 -2.42 -2.75 -11.82
C ILE A 78 -2.71 -4.25 -11.85
N TYR A 79 -3.52 -4.72 -10.88
CA TYR A 79 -3.81 -6.13 -10.64
C TYR A 79 -5.31 -6.40 -10.77
N PRO A 80 -5.85 -6.48 -11.99
CA PRO A 80 -7.26 -6.81 -12.17
C PRO A 80 -7.54 -8.26 -11.77
N THR A 81 -8.72 -8.50 -11.21
CA THR A 81 -9.28 -9.85 -11.06
C THR A 81 -10.04 -10.18 -12.35
N ALA A 82 -9.87 -11.41 -12.84
CA ALA A 82 -10.57 -11.89 -14.02
C ALA A 82 -12.10 -11.88 -13.81
N PRO A 83 -12.90 -11.65 -14.85
CA PRO A 83 -14.34 -11.40 -14.69
C PRO A 83 -15.16 -12.67 -14.40
N ILE A 84 -14.62 -13.86 -14.65
CA ILE A 84 -15.34 -15.12 -14.49
C ILE A 84 -14.97 -15.75 -13.15
N ARG A 85 -15.92 -15.82 -12.22
CA ARG A 85 -15.79 -16.66 -11.02
C ARG A 85 -15.98 -18.12 -11.43
N LEU A 86 -15.02 -18.96 -11.05
CA LEU A 86 -15.00 -20.37 -11.41
C LEU A 86 -15.96 -21.15 -10.51
N LEU A 87 -16.66 -22.12 -11.09
CA LEU A 87 -17.42 -23.11 -10.33
C LEU A 87 -16.44 -24.18 -9.81
N PRO A 88 -16.78 -24.88 -8.71
CA PRO A 88 -16.03 -26.05 -8.26
C PRO A 88 -15.76 -27.07 -9.37
N SER A 89 -16.73 -27.28 -10.27
CA SER A 89 -16.61 -28.19 -11.44
C SER A 89 -15.54 -27.76 -12.44
N ASP A 90 -15.18 -26.48 -12.45
CA ASP A 90 -14.17 -25.94 -13.36
C ASP A 90 -12.76 -26.15 -12.80
N ILE A 91 -12.61 -26.47 -11.51
CA ILE A 91 -11.32 -26.59 -10.84
C ILE A 91 -10.86 -28.06 -10.86
N PRO A 92 -9.76 -28.39 -11.57
CA PRO A 92 -9.26 -29.76 -11.60
C PRO A 92 -8.90 -30.28 -10.21
N GLY A 93 -9.54 -31.40 -9.82
CA GLY A 93 -9.25 -32.07 -8.54
C GLY A 93 -9.75 -31.32 -7.29
N TYR A 94 -10.72 -30.40 -7.43
CA TYR A 94 -11.35 -29.76 -6.28
C TYR A 94 -12.30 -30.72 -5.56
N GLU A 95 -12.06 -30.91 -4.25
CA GLU A 95 -12.96 -31.59 -3.33
C GLU A 95 -13.48 -30.55 -2.32
N PRO A 96 -14.82 -30.40 -2.15
CA PRO A 96 -15.37 -29.45 -1.19
C PRO A 96 -14.95 -29.81 0.24
N SER A 97 -14.61 -28.81 1.05
CA SER A 97 -14.36 -29.01 2.47
C SER A 97 -15.68 -29.37 3.19
N SER A 98 -15.61 -30.39 4.06
CA SER A 98 -16.76 -30.94 4.80
C SER A 98 -17.44 -29.95 5.75
N ASP A 99 -16.74 -28.87 6.11
CA ASP A 99 -17.15 -27.97 7.18
C ASP A 99 -18.13 -26.88 6.73
N GLY A 100 -18.43 -26.79 5.43
CA GLY A 100 -19.47 -25.91 4.85
C GLY A 100 -19.31 -24.42 5.17
N ASN A 101 -18.18 -24.02 5.77
CA ASN A 101 -17.98 -22.66 6.25
C ASN A 101 -17.70 -21.74 5.05
N PRO A 102 -18.57 -20.74 4.79
CA PRO A 102 -18.45 -19.84 3.64
C PRO A 102 -17.15 -19.04 3.63
N ASP A 103 -16.50 -18.84 4.78
CA ASP A 103 -15.20 -18.18 4.86
C ASP A 103 -14.06 -19.00 4.23
N ASN A 104 -14.28 -20.29 3.95
CA ASN A 104 -13.33 -21.16 3.26
C ASN A 104 -13.60 -21.25 1.74
N GLU A 105 -14.56 -20.48 1.21
CA GLU A 105 -14.80 -20.44 -0.23
C GLU A 105 -13.60 -19.79 -0.92
N ILE A 106 -12.83 -20.60 -1.67
CA ILE A 106 -11.61 -20.15 -2.33
C ILE A 106 -11.98 -19.15 -3.44
N GLU A 107 -11.51 -17.90 -3.32
CA GLU A 107 -11.60 -16.90 -4.38
C GLU A 107 -10.89 -17.38 -5.66
N SER A 108 -11.66 -17.97 -6.58
CA SER A 108 -11.16 -18.63 -7.78
C SER A 108 -11.72 -17.96 -9.03
N TYR A 109 -10.84 -17.34 -9.84
CA TYR A 109 -11.23 -16.64 -11.08
C TYR A 109 -10.41 -17.10 -12.29
N GLY A 110 -10.99 -16.95 -13.48
CA GLY A 110 -10.36 -17.25 -14.76
C GLY A 110 -10.68 -16.22 -15.85
N TRP A 111 -9.79 -16.10 -16.85
CA TRP A 111 -9.94 -15.14 -17.96
C TRP A 111 -10.75 -15.69 -19.15
N GLY A 112 -10.94 -17.01 -19.21
CA GLY A 112 -11.68 -17.72 -20.25
C GLY A 112 -12.04 -19.12 -19.79
N ARG A 113 -12.88 -19.81 -20.57
CA ARG A 113 -13.32 -21.19 -20.34
C ARG A 113 -12.96 -22.02 -21.57
#